data_AF-J8EJY5-F1
#
_entry.id   AF-J8EJY5-F1
#
_cell.length_a   1.000
_cell.length_b   1.000
_cell.length_c   1.000
_cell.angle_alpha   90.00
_cell.angle_beta   90.00
_cell.angle_gamma   90.00
#
_symmetry.space_group_name_H-M   'P 1'
#
loop_
_entity.id
_entity.type
_entity.pdbx_description
1 polymer ?
#
loop_
_entity_poly.entity_id
_entity_poly.type
_entity_poly.pdbx_seq_one_letter_code
_entity_poly.pdbx_strand_id
1 'polypeptide(L)'
;MHRRLIWSHEKLGSPDSIDKENLKFVGFDYNDSLEFKYARYAEFYMHEIGRYEELHKENEYDDYNSHHSMINSYRRMLSIWESTEDKYNLSIEEIEKIIRA
;
A
#
# COMPACT_ATOMS: atom_id res chain seq x y z
N MET A 1 4.90 -3.01 3.95
CA MET A 1 5.12 -3.11 2.49
C MET A 1 4.98 -1.74 1.80
N HIS A 2 3.79 -1.12 1.72
CA HIS A 2 3.57 0.16 1.00
C HIS A 2 4.59 1.28 1.30
N ARG A 3 4.85 1.58 2.58
CA ARG A 3 5.92 2.53 3.00
C ARG A 3 7.26 2.25 2.31
N ARG A 4 7.66 0.98 2.20
CA ARG A 4 8.93 0.58 1.58
C ARG A 4 8.91 0.72 0.07
N LEU A 5 7.76 0.48 -0.57
CA LEU A 5 7.60 0.73 -2.01
C LEU A 5 7.79 2.21 -2.32
N ILE A 6 7.12 3.09 -1.57
CA ILE A 6 7.23 4.55 -1.75
C ILE A 6 8.67 5.02 -1.54
N TRP A 7 9.29 4.66 -0.42
CA TRP A 7 10.67 5.12 -0.14
C TRP A 7 11.69 4.56 -1.12
N SER A 8 11.52 3.34 -1.61
CA SER A 8 12.41 2.78 -2.65
C SER A 8 12.21 3.52 -3.98
N HIS A 9 10.96 3.80 -4.37
CA HIS A 9 10.64 4.60 -5.57
C HIS A 9 11.23 6.02 -5.51
N GLU A 10 11.12 6.68 -4.35
CA GLU A 10 11.73 8.00 -4.11
C GLU A 10 13.25 7.94 -4.20
N LYS A 11 13.88 6.93 -3.59
CA LYS A 11 15.34 6.74 -3.64
C LYS A 11 15.86 6.51 -5.05
N LEU A 12 15.07 5.90 -5.92
CA LEU A 12 15.37 5.69 -7.34
C LEU A 12 15.15 6.95 -8.20
N GLY A 13 14.77 8.08 -7.60
CA GLY A 13 14.52 9.33 -8.31
C GLY A 13 13.10 9.45 -8.88
N SER A 14 12.14 8.70 -8.33
CA SER A 14 10.73 8.70 -8.77
C SER A 14 10.56 8.41 -10.27
N PRO A 15 10.98 7.23 -10.76
CA PRO A 15 10.88 6.91 -12.18
C PRO A 15 9.43 6.98 -12.68
N ASP A 16 9.23 7.65 -13.82
CA ASP A 16 7.92 7.84 -14.48
C ASP A 16 7.27 6.52 -14.93
N SER A 17 8.03 5.43 -15.01
CA SER A 17 7.52 4.10 -15.38
C SER A 17 6.56 3.51 -14.33
N ILE A 18 6.59 4.03 -13.10
CA ILE A 18 5.73 3.61 -12.01
C ILE A 18 4.94 4.82 -11.52
N ASP A 19 3.63 4.80 -11.75
CA ASP A 19 2.71 5.78 -11.18
C ASP A 19 2.69 5.65 -9.65
N LYS A 20 2.94 6.76 -8.94
CA LYS A 20 2.94 6.83 -7.48
C LYS A 20 1.60 6.44 -6.89
N GLU A 21 0.49 6.66 -7.58
CA GLU A 21 -0.85 6.27 -7.10
C GLU A 21 -0.95 4.75 -6.92
N ASN A 22 -0.25 3.96 -7.73
CA ASN A 22 -0.21 2.49 -7.60
C ASN A 22 0.60 2.01 -6.38
N LEU A 23 1.41 2.89 -5.77
CA LEU A 23 2.21 2.56 -4.59
C LEU A 23 1.46 2.84 -3.29
N LYS A 24 0.42 3.69 -3.35
CA LYS A 24 -0.36 4.10 -2.18
C LYS A 24 -1.17 2.94 -1.62
N PHE A 25 -1.40 2.99 -0.32
CA PHE A 25 -2.33 2.08 0.34
C PHE A 25 -3.75 2.61 0.15
N VAL A 26 -4.53 1.94 -0.70
CA VAL A 26 -5.89 2.38 -1.06
C VAL A 26 -6.95 2.02 -0.01
N GLY A 27 -6.62 1.11 0.91
CA GLY A 27 -7.52 0.65 1.96
C GLY A 27 -8.18 -0.70 1.64
N PHE A 28 -9.43 -0.88 2.08
CA PHE A 28 -10.18 -2.14 2.00
C PHE A 28 -11.64 -1.89 1.57
N ASP A 29 -12.35 -2.92 1.12
CA ASP A 29 -13.74 -2.80 0.68
C ASP A 29 -14.69 -2.67 1.87
N TYR A 30 -15.46 -1.59 1.90
CA TYR A 30 -16.43 -1.35 2.97
C TYR A 30 -17.69 -2.22 2.84
N ASN A 31 -17.93 -2.81 1.65
CA ASN A 31 -19.10 -3.66 1.42
C ASN A 31 -18.88 -5.10 1.91
N ASP A 32 -17.64 -5.53 2.09
CA ASP A 32 -17.32 -6.83 2.70
C ASP A 32 -17.13 -6.71 4.22
N SER A 33 -17.82 -7.56 4.97
CA SER A 33 -17.85 -7.45 6.44
C SER A 33 -16.50 -7.69 7.13
N LEU A 34 -15.60 -8.45 6.51
CA LEU A 34 -14.26 -8.70 7.03
C LEU A 34 -13.31 -7.56 6.64
N GLU A 35 -13.35 -7.15 5.38
CA GLU A 35 -12.57 -6.01 4.87
C GLU A 35 -12.94 -4.71 5.57
N PHE A 36 -14.22 -4.49 5.89
CA PHE A 36 -14.64 -3.35 6.70
C PHE A 36 -13.98 -3.33 8.08
N LYS A 37 -13.81 -4.48 8.75
CA LYS A 37 -13.09 -4.55 10.03
C LYS A 37 -11.61 -4.22 9.86
N TYR A 38 -11.00 -4.64 8.76
CA TYR A 38 -9.61 -4.29 8.45
C TYR A 38 -9.46 -2.81 8.07
N ALA A 39 -10.43 -2.21 7.39
CA ALA A 39 -10.48 -0.78 7.13
C ALA A 39 -10.47 0.01 8.43
N ARG A 40 -11.40 -0.30 9.34
CA ARG A 40 -11.48 0.37 10.65
C ARG A 40 -10.22 0.17 11.48
N TYR A 41 -9.59 -1.00 11.41
CA TYR A 41 -8.31 -1.23 12.07
C TYR A 41 -7.17 -0.41 11.45
N ALA A 42 -7.12 -0.31 10.12
CA ALA A 42 -6.13 0.50 9.43
C ALA A 42 -6.29 1.99 9.77
N GLU A 43 -7.53 2.51 9.74
CA GLU A 43 -7.86 3.89 10.12
C GLU A 43 -7.46 4.19 11.57
N PHE A 44 -7.81 3.32 12.52
CA PHE A 44 -7.36 3.42 13.91
C PHE A 44 -5.84 3.49 14.01
N TYR A 45 -5.14 2.57 13.35
CA TYR A 45 -3.68 2.49 13.43
C TYR A 45 -3.00 3.69 12.75
N MET A 46 -3.58 4.23 11.68
CA MET A 46 -3.02 5.33 10.93
C MET A 46 -3.31 6.68 11.60
N HIS A 47 -4.56 6.95 11.96
CA HIS A 47 -5.00 8.28 12.41
C HIS A 47 -5.09 8.42 13.92
N GLU A 48 -5.60 7.41 14.64
CA GLU A 48 -5.69 7.51 16.11
C GLU A 48 -4.33 7.26 16.77
N ILE A 49 -3.56 6.30 16.29
CA ILE A 49 -2.20 6.04 16.80
C ILE A 49 -1.14 6.94 16.12
N GLY A 50 -1.45 7.52 14.96
CA GLY A 50 -0.52 8.40 14.23
C GLY A 50 0.64 7.62 13.60
N ARG A 51 0.36 6.52 12.89
CA ARG A 51 1.38 5.71 12.20
C ARG A 51 1.24 5.85 10.70
N TYR A 52 2.35 5.65 9.99
CA TYR A 52 2.40 5.68 8.52
C TYR A 52 1.89 7.00 7.92
N GLU A 53 2.27 8.14 8.49
CA GLU A 53 1.86 9.48 8.04
C GLU A 53 2.15 9.72 6.55
N GLU A 54 3.24 9.16 6.02
CA GLU A 54 3.56 9.23 4.59
C GLU A 54 2.59 8.43 3.67
N LEU A 55 1.73 7.61 4.26
CA LEU A 55 0.63 6.90 3.58
C LEU A 55 -0.74 7.54 3.88
N HIS A 56 -0.78 8.61 4.67
CA HIS A 56 -2.03 9.28 4.96
C HIS A 56 -2.58 9.89 3.67
N LYS A 57 -3.89 9.75 3.49
CA LYS A 57 -4.55 10.35 2.35
C LYS A 57 -4.65 11.87 2.59
N GLU A 58 -4.33 12.65 1.56
CA GLU A 58 -4.23 14.11 1.68
C GLU A 58 -5.59 14.81 1.73
N ASN A 59 -6.67 14.10 1.39
CA ASN A 59 -8.02 14.64 1.28
C ASN A 59 -9.02 13.83 2.13
N GLU A 60 -9.92 14.54 2.81
CA GLU A 60 -11.00 13.98 3.64
C GLU A 60 -11.97 13.08 2.86
N TYR A 61 -12.06 13.24 1.53
CA TYR A 61 -12.89 12.38 0.67
C TYR A 61 -12.26 11.03 0.35
N ASP A 62 -11.00 10.81 0.74
CA ASP A 62 -10.28 9.60 0.43
C ASP A 62 -10.25 8.75 1.72
N ASP A 63 -11.31 7.95 1.88
CA ASP A 63 -11.74 7.32 3.15
C ASP A 63 -11.19 5.90 3.37
N TYR A 64 -10.10 5.53 2.68
CA TYR A 64 -9.58 4.16 2.65
C TYR A 64 -10.62 3.09 2.23
N ASN A 65 -11.69 3.49 1.53
CA ASN A 65 -12.58 2.55 0.87
C ASN A 65 -12.02 2.22 -0.51
N SER A 66 -11.57 0.99 -0.73
CA SER A 66 -11.06 0.59 -2.04
C SER A 66 -12.17 0.35 -3.06
N HIS A 67 -13.44 0.26 -2.64
CA HIS A 67 -14.59 -0.11 -3.48
C HIS A 67 -14.48 -1.49 -4.18
N HIS A 68 -13.44 -2.27 -3.88
CA HIS A 68 -13.24 -3.63 -4.36
C HIS A 68 -12.36 -4.43 -3.39
N SER A 69 -12.58 -5.74 -3.31
CA SER A 69 -11.84 -6.59 -2.35
C SER A 69 -10.32 -6.52 -2.58
N MET A 70 -9.58 -6.28 -1.50
CA MET A 70 -8.12 -6.11 -1.51
C MET A 70 -7.34 -7.18 -0.76
N ILE A 71 -7.95 -7.93 0.17
CA ILE A 71 -7.22 -8.91 1.00
C ILE A 71 -6.37 -9.86 0.14
N ASN A 72 -6.95 -10.43 -0.91
CA ASN A 72 -6.24 -11.39 -1.75
C ASN A 72 -5.12 -10.74 -2.55
N SER A 73 -5.33 -9.52 -3.04
CA SER A 73 -4.30 -8.76 -3.74
C SER A 73 -3.14 -8.43 -2.81
N TYR A 74 -3.41 -7.88 -1.63
CA TYR A 74 -2.37 -7.60 -0.63
C TYR A 74 -1.61 -8.85 -0.19
N ARG A 75 -2.26 -10.01 -0.08
CA ARG A 75 -1.57 -11.27 0.21
C ARG A 75 -0.59 -11.69 -0.89
N ARG A 76 -0.98 -11.54 -2.17
CA ARG A 76 -0.08 -11.82 -3.30
C ARG A 76 1.09 -10.85 -3.34
N MET A 77 0.81 -9.55 -3.19
CA MET A 77 1.84 -8.51 -3.10
C MET A 77 2.81 -8.78 -1.95
N LEU A 78 2.28 -9.12 -0.76
CA LEU A 78 3.08 -9.40 0.43
C LEU A 78 3.97 -10.63 0.24
N SER A 79 3.45 -11.71 -0.37
CA SER A 79 4.24 -12.91 -0.66
C SER A 79 5.44 -12.61 -1.55
N ILE A 80 5.25 -11.80 -2.61
CA ILE A 80 6.35 -11.37 -3.48
C ILE A 80 7.34 -10.50 -2.70
N TRP A 81 6.87 -9.52 -1.93
CA TRP A 81 7.72 -8.65 -1.12
C TRP A 81 8.49 -9.41 -0.03
N GLU A 82 7.91 -10.45 0.56
CA GLU A 82 8.58 -11.30 1.55
C GLU A 82 9.74 -12.08 0.92
N SER A 83 9.59 -12.48 -0.36
CA SER A 83 10.62 -13.18 -1.13
C SER A 83 11.78 -12.28 -1.59
N THR A 84 11.68 -10.95 -1.49
CA THR A 84 12.81 -10.07 -1.84
C THR A 84 13.89 -10.13 -0.76
N GLU A 85 15.15 -10.12 -1.20
CA GLU A 85 16.32 -10.17 -0.32
C GLU A 85 16.46 -8.87 0.47
N ASP A 86 16.39 -7.73 -0.22
CA ASP A 86 16.47 -6.41 0.40
C ASP A 86 15.11 -5.70 0.39
N LYS A 87 14.49 -5.63 1.58
CA LYS A 87 13.17 -4.98 1.78
C LYS A 87 13.25 -3.45 1.89
N TYR A 88 14.46 -2.88 1.92
CA TYR A 88 14.72 -1.46 2.08
C TYR A 88 15.13 -0.77 0.77
N ASN A 89 15.73 -1.51 -0.16
CA ASN A 89 16.24 -0.99 -1.43
C ASN A 89 15.68 -1.81 -2.61
N LEU A 90 14.38 -1.71 -2.83
CA LEU A 90 13.74 -2.44 -3.93
C LEU A 90 14.14 -1.84 -5.28
N SER A 91 14.42 -2.69 -6.27
CA SER A 91 14.62 -2.27 -7.65
C SER A 91 13.30 -1.88 -8.34
N ILE A 92 13.37 -1.23 -9.50
CA ILE A 92 12.18 -0.90 -10.31
C ILE A 92 11.42 -2.19 -10.65
N GLU A 93 12.13 -3.24 -11.06
CA GLU A 93 11.56 -4.53 -11.43
C GLU A 93 10.87 -5.21 -10.25
N GLU A 94 11.44 -5.13 -9.05
CA GLU A 94 10.84 -5.67 -7.83
C GLU A 94 9.57 -4.90 -7.45
N ILE A 95 9.60 -3.56 -7.52
CA ILE A 95 8.42 -2.72 -7.26
C ILE A 95 7.30 -3.07 -8.26
N GLU A 96 7.60 -3.13 -9.56
CA GLU A 96 6.64 -3.50 -10.59
C GLU A 96 6.05 -4.89 -10.37
N LYS A 97 6.89 -5.86 -10.00
CA LYS A 97 6.46 -7.23 -9.73
C LYS A 97 5.53 -7.30 -8.52
N ILE A 98 5.80 -6.53 -7.47
CA ILE A 98 4.96 -6.47 -6.28
C ILE A 98 3.60 -5.84 -6.60
N ILE A 99 3.56 -4.70 -7.30
CA ILE A 99 2.27 -4.01 -7.57
C ILE A 99 1.37 -4.73 -8.58
N ARG A 100 1.94 -5.57 -9.46
CA ARG A 100 1.19 -6.33 -10.47
C ARG A 100 0.71 -7.72 -9.99
N ALA A 101 0.87 -8.03 -8.69
CA ALA A 101 0.64 -9.36 -8.12
C ALA A 101 -0.80 -9.88 -8.17
#